data_AF-A0A936VH24-F1
#
_entry.id   AF-A0A936VH24-F1
#
_cell.length_a   1.000
_cell.length_b   1.000
_cell.length_c   1.000
_cell.angle_alpha   90.00
_cell.angle_beta   90.00
_cell.angle_gamma   90.00
#
_symmetry.space_group_name_H-M   'P 1'
#
loop_
_entity.id
_entity.type
_entity.pdbx_description
1 polymer ?
#
loop_
_entity_poly.entity_id
_entity_poly.type
_entity_poly.pdbx_seq_one_letter_code
_entity_poly.pdbx_strand_id
1 'polypeptide(L)'
;MFDSLLMTTDVVTRISQHYQRIGRNLTWPDSTFDTPSARPSTPLHTDIARFVQIANGELDRMQADEQVIGATIERLQNLLDLLFLPANGQYSYRIPATFWTDPGIGQVLARVQAWLRHDDLISFTEAALLLFPELAHTHIQAARMRVKRLTERGELMVYSAPDEPNPTQHARVSRQAIEAIRAAEQGKQ
;
A
#
# COMPACT_ATOMS: atom_id res chain seq x y z
N MET A 1 33.16 -1.20 -28.80
CA MET A 1 34.07 -1.30 -27.64
C MET A 1 33.45 -0.48 -26.51
N PHE A 2 33.38 -1.00 -25.28
CA PHE A 2 32.86 -0.24 -24.14
C PHE A 2 33.91 0.78 -23.66
N ASP A 3 33.48 2.00 -23.36
CA ASP A 3 34.33 3.01 -22.73
C ASP A 3 34.36 2.76 -21.22
N SER A 4 35.49 2.26 -20.72
CA SER A 4 35.66 1.90 -19.30
C SER A 4 35.51 3.09 -18.37
N LEU A 5 35.94 4.29 -18.77
CA LEU A 5 35.86 5.48 -17.93
C LEU A 5 34.41 5.93 -17.80
N LEU A 6 33.72 6.04 -18.94
CA LEU A 6 32.32 6.47 -18.98
C LEU A 6 31.42 5.51 -18.19
N MET A 7 31.62 4.19 -18.36
CA MET A 7 30.85 3.18 -17.62
C MET A 7 31.11 3.25 -16.10
N THR A 8 32.37 3.44 -15.69
CA THR A 8 32.71 3.53 -14.25
C THR A 8 32.10 4.78 -13.62
N THR A 9 32.21 5.93 -14.27
CA THR A 9 31.65 7.20 -13.78
C THR A 9 30.13 7.16 -13.68
N ASP A 10 29.43 6.60 -14.67
CA ASP A 10 27.97 6.46 -14.65
C ASP A 10 27.51 5.59 -13.48
N VAL A 11 28.10 4.40 -13.31
CA VAL A 11 27.73 3.47 -12.23
C VAL A 11 27.99 4.10 -10.85
N VAL A 12 29.17 4.70 -10.64
CA VAL A 12 29.50 5.37 -9.37
C VAL A 12 28.51 6.49 -9.08
N THR A 13 28.20 7.32 -10.07
CA THR A 13 27.27 8.45 -9.91
C THR A 13 25.88 7.97 -9.49
N ARG A 14 25.35 6.93 -10.15
CA ARG A 14 24.01 6.41 -9.83
C ARG A 14 23.94 5.80 -8.44
N ILE A 15 24.96 5.02 -8.06
CA ILE A 15 25.07 4.44 -6.72
C ILE A 15 25.15 5.55 -5.66
N SER A 16 26.00 6.56 -5.87
CA SER A 16 26.13 7.69 -4.96
C SER A 16 24.81 8.46 -4.81
N GLN A 17 24.11 8.76 -5.91
CA GLN A 17 22.81 9.43 -5.87
C GLN A 17 21.76 8.61 -5.12
N HIS A 18 21.74 7.29 -5.32
CA HIS A 18 20.83 6.38 -4.62
C HIS A 18 21.07 6.42 -3.10
N TYR A 19 22.32 6.25 -2.66
CA TYR A 19 22.66 6.32 -1.23
C TYR A 19 22.47 7.72 -0.63
N GLN A 20 22.71 8.79 -1.37
CA GLN A 20 22.40 10.15 -0.94
C GLN A 20 20.90 10.36 -0.75
N ARG A 21 20.06 9.77 -1.62
CA ARG A 21 18.60 9.82 -1.48
C ARG A 21 18.13 9.07 -0.23
N ILE A 22 18.66 7.86 0.01
CA ILE A 22 18.40 7.12 1.24
C ILE A 22 18.86 7.95 2.45
N GLY A 23 20.08 8.48 2.38
CA GLY A 23 20.67 9.36 3.39
C GLY A 23 19.72 10.50 3.75
N ARG A 24 19.30 11.33 2.79
CA ARG A 24 18.40 12.47 3.03
C ARG A 24 17.08 12.10 3.72
N ASN A 25 16.55 10.91 3.47
CA ASN A 25 15.29 10.45 4.08
C ASN A 25 15.49 9.86 5.48
N LEU A 26 16.69 9.36 5.78
CA LEU A 26 17.07 8.76 7.07
C LEU A 26 17.83 9.72 7.99
N THR A 27 18.45 10.77 7.46
CA THR A 27 19.23 11.73 8.23
C THR A 27 18.31 12.66 8.98
N TRP A 28 18.66 12.89 10.24
CA TRP A 28 18.10 13.99 11.01
C TRP A 28 18.52 15.33 10.40
N PRO A 29 17.62 16.32 10.34
CA PRO A 29 18.04 17.69 10.08
C PRO A 29 19.09 18.05 11.13
N ASP A 30 20.21 18.66 10.71
CA ASP A 30 21.39 18.98 11.52
C ASP A 30 21.01 19.35 12.95
N SER A 31 21.06 18.35 13.82
CA SER A 31 20.75 18.46 15.22
C SER A 31 22.07 18.51 15.97
N THR A 32 22.57 19.72 16.21
CA THR A 32 23.48 19.97 17.33
C THR A 32 22.72 19.71 18.63
N PHE A 33 22.51 18.45 19.04
CA PHE A 33 21.80 18.13 20.28
C PHE A 33 22.65 17.26 21.21
N ASP A 34 23.08 17.91 22.29
CA ASP A 34 23.71 17.36 23.50
C ASP A 34 22.71 16.68 24.46
N THR A 35 21.48 16.36 24.00
CA THR A 35 20.43 15.76 24.85
C THR A 35 19.84 14.50 24.23
N PRO A 36 19.94 13.33 24.90
CA PRO A 36 19.55 12.03 24.34
C PRO A 36 18.04 11.74 24.26
N SER A 37 17.14 12.68 24.62
CA SER A 37 15.73 12.35 24.89
C SER A 37 14.70 12.69 23.80
N ALA A 38 15.05 13.35 22.70
CA ALA A 38 14.11 13.53 21.58
C ALA A 38 14.84 13.74 20.26
N ARG A 39 15.20 12.64 19.58
CA ARG A 39 15.67 12.75 18.20
C ARG A 39 14.52 13.33 17.34
N PRO A 40 14.77 14.37 16.51
CA PRO A 40 13.73 14.90 15.64
C PRO A 40 13.18 13.81 14.70
N SER A 41 11.94 13.92 14.23
CA SER A 41 11.42 12.97 13.24
C SER A 41 12.18 13.15 11.91
N THR A 42 12.66 12.06 11.32
CA THR A 42 13.21 12.08 9.96
C THR A 42 12.08 12.26 8.95
N PRO A 43 12.35 12.73 7.72
CA PRO A 43 11.32 12.81 6.68
C PRO A 43 10.60 11.47 6.46
N LEU A 44 11.35 10.37 6.45
CA LEU A 44 10.78 9.03 6.32
C LEU A 44 9.87 8.67 7.49
N HIS A 45 10.24 9.03 8.72
CA HIS A 45 9.40 8.80 9.89
C HIS A 45 8.06 9.54 9.79
N THR A 46 8.10 10.81 9.35
CA THR A 46 6.89 11.61 9.13
C THR A 46 6.01 11.01 8.04
N ASP A 47 6.59 10.54 6.93
CA ASP A 47 5.85 9.88 5.85
C ASP A 47 5.18 8.59 6.32
N ILE A 48 5.92 7.72 7.02
CA ILE A 48 5.38 6.47 7.56
C ILE A 48 4.28 6.74 8.59
N ALA A 49 4.48 7.68 9.51
CA ALA A 49 3.48 8.05 10.49
C ALA A 49 2.17 8.49 9.81
N ARG A 50 2.28 9.28 8.72
CA ARG A 50 1.10 9.71 7.95
C ARG A 50 0.39 8.53 7.29
N PHE A 51 1.12 7.57 6.73
CA PHE A 51 0.51 6.36 6.15
C PHE A 51 -0.19 5.51 7.20
N VAL A 52 0.39 5.40 8.40
CA VAL A 52 -0.24 4.70 9.52
C VAL A 52 -1.54 5.39 9.94
N GLN A 53 -1.57 6.72 10.05
CA GLN A 53 -2.80 7.47 10.34
C GLN A 53 -3.91 7.17 9.33
N ILE A 54 -3.57 7.19 8.03
CA ILE A 54 -4.51 6.87 6.95
C ILE A 54 -4.98 5.41 7.06
N ALA A 55 -4.04 4.47 7.26
CA ALA A 55 -4.36 3.06 7.38
C ALA A 55 -5.25 2.78 8.60
N ASN A 56 -5.05 3.48 9.71
CA ASN A 56 -5.89 3.38 10.90
C ASN A 56 -7.27 4.03 10.74
N GLY A 57 -7.53 4.77 9.65
CA GLY A 57 -8.77 5.49 9.45
C GLY A 57 -8.86 6.80 10.24
N GLU A 58 -7.74 7.29 10.79
CA GLU A 58 -7.68 8.57 11.50
C GLU A 58 -7.83 9.77 10.55
N LEU A 59 -7.66 9.53 9.25
CA LEU A 59 -7.81 10.54 8.21
C LEU A 59 -8.90 10.15 7.21
N ASP A 60 -10.01 10.87 7.26
CA ASP A 60 -11.13 10.68 6.35
C ASP A 60 -10.80 11.20 4.95
N ARG A 61 -11.02 10.35 3.94
CA ARG A 61 -10.80 10.70 2.53
C ARG A 61 -11.75 11.79 2.06
N MET A 62 -12.96 11.86 2.61
CA MET A 62 -13.98 12.86 2.24
C MET A 62 -13.61 14.28 2.68
N GLN A 63 -12.80 14.40 3.73
CA GLN A 63 -12.39 15.67 4.30
C GLN A 63 -11.03 16.15 3.78
N ALA A 64 -10.31 15.30 3.04
CA ALA A 64 -9.01 15.62 2.48
C ALA A 64 -9.15 16.45 1.20
N ASP A 65 -8.46 17.58 1.16
CA ASP A 65 -8.34 18.41 -0.04
C ASP A 65 -7.37 17.81 -1.07
N GLU A 66 -7.36 18.40 -2.27
CA GLU A 66 -6.48 17.97 -3.37
C GLU A 66 -4.99 18.07 -3.02
N GLN A 67 -4.61 19.01 -2.16
CA GLN A 67 -3.22 19.19 -1.75
C GLN A 67 -2.77 18.02 -0.85
N VAL A 68 -3.59 17.59 0.10
CA VAL A 68 -3.33 16.43 0.95
C VAL A 68 -3.26 15.15 0.13
N ILE A 69 -4.16 14.99 -0.86
CA ILE A 69 -4.16 13.84 -1.76
C ILE A 69 -2.87 13.81 -2.59
N GLY A 70 -2.51 14.92 -3.25
CA GLY A 70 -1.31 15.04 -4.05
C GLY A 70 -0.04 14.76 -3.25
N ALA A 71 0.08 15.37 -2.07
CA ALA A 71 1.20 15.13 -1.17
C ALA A 71 1.29 13.66 -0.71
N THR A 72 0.14 12.99 -0.51
CA THR A 72 0.12 11.57 -0.14
C THR A 72 0.59 10.68 -1.29
N ILE A 73 0.19 10.99 -2.53
CA ILE A 73 0.65 10.28 -3.74
C ILE A 73 2.17 10.42 -3.88
N GLU A 74 2.70 11.64 -3.76
CA GLU A 74 4.14 11.90 -3.88
C GLU A 74 4.95 11.16 -2.81
N ARG A 75 4.49 11.20 -1.55
CA ARG A 75 5.14 10.47 -0.45
C ARG A 75 5.10 8.97 -0.67
N LEU A 76 3.95 8.43 -1.12
CA LEU A 76 3.78 7.00 -1.38
C LEU A 76 4.76 6.55 -2.48
N GLN A 77 4.83 7.31 -3.57
CA GLN A 77 5.76 7.06 -4.66
C GLN A 77 7.21 7.14 -4.20
N ASN A 78 7.57 8.17 -3.42
CA ASN A 78 8.92 8.33 -2.85
C ASN A 78 9.30 7.13 -1.97
N LEU A 79 8.38 6.65 -1.12
CA LEU A 79 8.63 5.46 -0.30
C LEU A 79 8.84 4.20 -1.15
N LEU A 80 8.01 3.97 -2.16
CA LEU A 80 8.18 2.84 -3.07
C LEU A 80 9.51 2.93 -3.83
N ASP A 81 9.91 4.12 -4.25
CA ASP A 81 11.19 4.35 -4.91
C ASP A 81 12.38 4.13 -3.95
N LEU A 82 12.23 4.46 -2.67
CA LEU A 82 13.25 4.18 -1.65
C LEU A 82 13.40 2.68 -1.40
N LEU A 83 12.30 1.92 -1.42
CA LEU A 83 12.29 0.49 -1.13
C LEU A 83 12.69 -0.37 -2.34
N PHE A 84 12.32 0.02 -3.55
CA PHE A 84 12.37 -0.86 -4.72
C PHE A 84 13.15 -0.31 -5.91
N LEU A 85 13.43 0.99 -6.00
CA LEU A 85 14.17 1.51 -7.16
C LEU A 85 15.62 1.05 -7.09
N PRO A 86 16.11 0.28 -8.09
CA PRO A 86 17.48 -0.20 -8.08
C PRO A 86 18.48 0.94 -8.26
N ALA A 87 19.66 0.82 -7.64
CA ALA A 87 20.74 1.79 -7.77
C ALA A 87 21.29 1.92 -9.20
N ASN A 88 20.97 0.97 -10.09
CA ASN A 88 21.33 1.04 -11.50
C ASN A 88 20.46 2.04 -12.30
N GLY A 89 19.45 2.68 -11.67
CA GLY A 89 18.61 3.69 -12.29
C GLY A 89 17.63 3.15 -13.34
N GLN A 90 17.36 1.84 -13.36
CA GLN A 90 16.30 1.30 -14.19
C GLN A 90 14.94 1.75 -13.64
N TYR A 91 14.20 2.52 -14.46
CA TYR A 91 12.88 3.08 -14.12
C TYR A 91 11.77 2.03 -13.94
N SER A 92 12.05 0.75 -14.20
CA SER A 92 11.11 -0.35 -13.99
C SER A 92 11.53 -1.19 -12.79
N TYR A 93 11.01 -0.88 -11.61
CA TYR A 93 11.03 -1.82 -10.49
C TYR A 93 9.75 -2.64 -10.45
N ARG A 94 9.85 -3.87 -9.95
CA ARG A 94 8.70 -4.73 -9.68
C ARG A 94 8.53 -4.84 -8.19
N ILE A 95 7.37 -4.46 -7.69
CA ILE A 95 6.97 -4.71 -6.31
C ILE A 95 6.45 -6.15 -6.26
N PRO A 96 7.04 -7.05 -5.45
CA PRO A 96 6.54 -8.41 -5.31
C PRO A 96 5.09 -8.40 -4.82
N ALA A 97 4.24 -9.29 -5.36
CA ALA A 97 2.83 -9.36 -4.93
C ALA A 97 2.71 -9.63 -3.41
N THR A 98 3.63 -10.42 -2.85
CA THR A 98 3.66 -10.74 -1.41
C THR A 98 3.88 -9.52 -0.52
N PHE A 99 4.59 -8.49 -1.01
CA PHE A 99 4.79 -7.25 -0.26
C PHE A 99 3.47 -6.67 0.22
N TRP A 100 2.47 -6.67 -0.65
CA TRP A 100 1.16 -6.10 -0.37
C TRP A 100 0.32 -6.94 0.59
N THR A 101 0.58 -8.25 0.66
CA THR A 101 -0.19 -9.18 1.50
C THR A 101 0.45 -9.41 2.86
N ASP A 102 1.77 -9.35 2.95
CA ASP A 102 2.51 -9.65 4.17
C ASP A 102 2.23 -8.59 5.26
N PRO A 103 2.12 -9.00 6.54
CA PRO A 103 1.93 -8.07 7.64
C PRO A 103 3.05 -7.02 7.70
N GLY A 104 2.68 -5.76 7.93
CA GLY A 104 3.62 -4.66 8.09
C GLY A 104 3.37 -3.52 7.10
N ILE A 105 4.45 -2.89 6.63
CA ILE A 105 4.36 -1.66 5.83
C ILE A 105 3.58 -1.84 4.53
N GLY A 106 3.67 -3.01 3.87
CA GLY A 106 2.94 -3.23 2.62
C GLY A 106 1.43 -3.21 2.78
N GLN A 107 0.89 -3.79 3.87
CA GLN A 107 -0.53 -3.69 4.22
C GLN A 107 -0.96 -2.25 4.57
N VAL A 108 -0.08 -1.48 5.23
CA VAL A 108 -0.31 -0.04 5.47
C VAL A 108 -0.44 0.69 4.14
N LEU A 109 0.51 0.51 3.22
CA LEU A 109 0.49 1.17 1.91
C LEU A 109 -0.67 0.70 1.03
N ALA A 110 -1.09 -0.56 1.14
CA ALA A 110 -2.28 -1.06 0.47
C ALA A 110 -3.55 -0.32 0.91
N ARG A 111 -3.71 -0.08 2.22
CA ARG A 111 -4.82 0.72 2.74
C ARG A 111 -4.73 2.18 2.31
N VAL A 112 -3.53 2.75 2.23
CA VAL A 112 -3.33 4.09 1.64
C VAL A 112 -3.77 4.12 0.18
N GLN A 113 -3.48 3.08 -0.61
CA GLN A 113 -3.95 3.00 -2.01
C GLN A 113 -5.48 2.88 -2.10
N ALA A 114 -6.13 2.12 -1.23
CA ALA A 114 -7.58 2.08 -1.15
C ALA A 114 -8.16 3.45 -0.78
N TRP A 115 -7.58 4.12 0.21
CA TRP A 115 -7.94 5.49 0.62
C TRP A 115 -7.79 6.48 -0.54
N LEU A 116 -6.69 6.43 -1.30
CA LEU A 116 -6.45 7.30 -2.46
C LEU A 116 -7.51 7.10 -3.56
N ARG A 117 -7.94 5.86 -3.79
CA ARG A 117 -9.01 5.50 -4.74
C ARG A 117 -10.42 5.83 -4.25
N HIS A 118 -10.55 6.34 -3.01
CA HIS A 118 -11.85 6.52 -2.36
C HIS A 118 -12.67 5.21 -2.41
N ASP A 119 -12.00 4.11 -2.04
CA ASP A 119 -12.55 2.77 -2.08
C ASP A 119 -12.86 2.26 -0.67
N ASP A 120 -14.06 1.72 -0.51
CA ASP A 120 -14.53 1.17 0.76
C ASP A 120 -14.00 -0.25 0.95
N LEU A 121 -13.45 -0.51 2.12
CA LEU A 121 -13.01 -1.83 2.53
C LEU A 121 -14.13 -2.54 3.30
N ILE A 122 -14.72 -3.56 2.69
CA ILE A 122 -15.88 -4.28 3.22
C ILE A 122 -15.51 -5.67 3.73
N SER A 123 -16.33 -6.21 4.62
CA SER A 123 -16.20 -7.57 5.13
C SER A 123 -16.49 -8.63 4.06
N PHE A 124 -16.04 -9.86 4.29
CA PHE A 124 -16.36 -10.99 3.41
C PHE A 124 -17.88 -11.27 3.34
N THR A 125 -18.62 -10.93 4.40
CA THR A 125 -20.08 -11.09 4.43
C THR A 125 -20.76 -10.11 3.49
N GLU A 126 -20.37 -8.83 3.53
CA GLU A 126 -20.88 -7.81 2.62
C GLU A 126 -20.48 -8.11 1.18
N ALA A 127 -19.22 -8.50 0.94
CA ALA A 127 -18.75 -8.92 -0.37
C ALA A 127 -19.54 -10.12 -0.91
N ALA A 128 -19.88 -11.09 -0.06
CA ALA A 128 -20.67 -12.25 -0.45
C ALA A 128 -22.11 -11.87 -0.84
N LEU A 129 -22.73 -10.93 -0.12
CA LEU A 129 -24.06 -10.40 -0.47
C LEU A 129 -24.05 -9.65 -1.80
N LEU A 130 -22.94 -8.97 -2.14
CA LEU A 130 -22.80 -8.27 -3.41
C LEU A 130 -22.53 -9.19 -4.60
N LEU A 131 -21.60 -10.15 -4.46
CA LEU A 131 -21.23 -11.07 -5.55
C LEU A 131 -22.25 -12.18 -5.79
N PHE A 132 -22.77 -12.76 -4.72
CA PHE A 132 -23.59 -13.98 -4.79
C PHE A 132 -24.93 -13.79 -4.07
N PRO A 133 -25.76 -12.81 -4.44
CA PRO A 133 -26.97 -12.46 -3.69
C PRO A 133 -27.88 -13.68 -3.48
N GLU A 134 -28.21 -14.44 -4.52
CA GLU A 134 -29.08 -15.63 -4.43
C GLU A 134 -28.56 -16.70 -3.45
N LEU A 135 -27.25 -16.97 -3.50
CA LEU A 135 -26.60 -17.93 -2.61
C LEU A 135 -26.48 -17.38 -1.18
N ALA A 136 -26.27 -16.08 -1.03
CA ALA A 136 -26.10 -15.45 0.27
C ALA A 136 -27.40 -15.43 1.08
N HIS A 137 -28.56 -15.27 0.43
CA HIS A 137 -29.88 -15.32 1.07
C HIS A 137 -30.21 -16.71 1.64
N THR A 138 -29.74 -17.77 0.99
CA THR A 138 -30.04 -19.16 1.39
C THR A 138 -28.92 -19.78 2.23
N HIS A 139 -27.66 -19.45 1.96
CA HIS A 139 -26.50 -20.10 2.57
C HIS A 139 -25.28 -19.16 2.66
N ILE A 140 -25.37 -18.10 3.47
CA ILE A 140 -24.33 -17.07 3.62
C ILE A 140 -22.91 -17.61 3.86
N GLN A 141 -22.75 -18.70 4.61
CA GLN A 141 -21.43 -19.30 4.86
C GLN A 141 -20.80 -19.87 3.58
N ALA A 142 -21.60 -20.44 2.68
CA ALA A 142 -21.11 -20.95 1.41
C ALA A 142 -20.71 -19.80 0.48
N ALA A 143 -21.48 -18.71 0.47
CA ALA A 143 -21.16 -17.50 -0.27
C ALA A 143 -19.86 -16.84 0.25
N ARG A 144 -19.69 -16.72 1.57
CA ARG A 144 -18.44 -16.23 2.19
C ARG A 144 -17.23 -17.08 1.82
N MET A 145 -17.39 -18.42 1.81
CA MET A 145 -16.32 -19.32 1.39
C MET A 145 -15.93 -19.16 -0.08
N ARG A 146 -16.87 -18.78 -0.97
CA ARG A 146 -16.53 -18.44 -2.35
C ARG A 146 -15.69 -17.18 -2.43
N VAL A 147 -16.05 -16.12 -1.70
CA VAL A 147 -15.23 -14.89 -1.61
C VAL A 147 -13.83 -15.21 -1.08
N LYS A 148 -13.73 -16.02 -0.02
CA LYS A 148 -12.43 -16.46 0.50
C LYS A 148 -11.58 -17.16 -0.55
N ARG A 149 -12.17 -18.05 -1.37
CA ARG A 149 -11.44 -18.73 -2.45
C ARG A 149 -10.95 -17.77 -3.53
N LEU A 150 -11.68 -16.69 -3.83
CA LEU A 150 -11.20 -15.65 -4.76
C LEU A 150 -9.94 -14.96 -4.19
N THR A 151 -9.90 -14.72 -2.89
CA THR A 151 -8.71 -14.16 -2.24
C THR A 151 -7.53 -15.15 -2.22
N GLU A 152 -7.79 -16.43 -1.95
CA GLU A 152 -6.76 -17.49 -1.97
C GLU A 152 -6.15 -17.71 -3.38
N ARG A 153 -6.91 -17.40 -4.43
CA ARG A 153 -6.46 -17.44 -5.83
C ARG A 153 -5.74 -16.17 -6.29
N GLY A 154 -5.71 -15.13 -5.45
CA GLY A 154 -5.16 -13.83 -5.80
C GLY A 154 -6.04 -12.99 -6.74
N GLU A 155 -7.31 -13.37 -6.93
CA GLU A 155 -8.29 -12.59 -7.71
C GLU A 155 -8.79 -11.37 -6.93
N LEU A 156 -8.73 -11.45 -5.59
CA LEU A 156 -9.07 -10.36 -4.68
C LEU A 156 -7.95 -10.14 -3.67
N MET A 157 -7.57 -8.88 -3.49
CA MET A 157 -6.64 -8.48 -2.44
C MET A 157 -7.34 -8.44 -1.08
N VAL A 158 -6.66 -8.95 -0.06
CA VAL A 158 -7.10 -8.87 1.35
C VAL A 158 -6.38 -7.74 2.06
N TYR A 159 -7.17 -6.92 2.75
CA TYR A 159 -6.70 -5.85 3.62
C TYR A 159 -6.91 -6.23 5.08
N SER A 160 -5.94 -5.88 5.91
CA SER A 160 -5.97 -6.04 7.36
C SER A 160 -6.78 -4.92 8.02
N ALA A 161 -7.68 -5.22 8.97
CA ALA A 161 -8.48 -4.23 9.73
C ALA A 161 -7.91 -3.99 11.15
N PRO A 162 -7.02 -3.00 11.36
CA PRO A 162 -6.29 -2.84 12.62
C PRO A 162 -7.19 -2.60 13.84
N ASP A 163 -8.42 -2.15 13.61
CA ASP A 163 -9.48 -1.90 14.57
C ASP A 163 -10.23 -3.18 15.01
N GLU A 164 -10.07 -4.29 14.30
CA GLU A 164 -10.76 -5.55 14.59
C GLU A 164 -9.88 -6.50 15.43
N PRO A 165 -10.21 -6.71 16.73
CA PRO A 165 -9.41 -7.58 17.59
C PRO A 165 -9.54 -9.07 17.22
N ASN A 166 -10.58 -9.46 16.49
CA ASN A 166 -10.80 -10.85 16.09
C ASN A 166 -10.08 -11.17 14.76
N PRO A 167 -9.06 -12.04 14.74
CA PRO A 167 -8.31 -12.39 13.53
C PRO A 167 -9.19 -12.97 12.42
N THR A 168 -10.30 -13.63 12.77
CA THR A 168 -11.23 -14.22 11.79
C THR A 168 -12.14 -13.20 11.13
N GLN A 169 -12.31 -12.03 11.75
CA GLN A 169 -13.09 -10.91 11.20
C GLN A 169 -12.20 -9.80 10.67
N HIS A 170 -10.88 -9.88 10.84
CA HIS A 170 -9.92 -8.85 10.46
C HIS A 170 -9.77 -8.65 8.94
N ALA A 171 -10.21 -9.62 8.13
CA ALA A 171 -10.08 -9.55 6.67
C ALA A 171 -11.13 -8.62 6.04
N ARG A 172 -10.66 -7.70 5.20
CA ARG A 172 -11.48 -6.84 4.34
C ARG A 172 -11.09 -7.03 2.89
N VAL A 173 -12.00 -6.70 1.98
CA VAL A 173 -11.78 -6.63 0.54
C VAL A 173 -12.28 -5.29 -0.01
N SER A 174 -11.76 -4.89 -1.16
CA SER A 174 -12.20 -3.69 -1.89
C SER A 174 -13.63 -3.87 -2.41
N ARG A 175 -14.52 -2.92 -2.10
CA ARG A 175 -15.87 -2.87 -2.66
C ARG A 175 -15.82 -2.68 -4.18
N GLN A 176 -14.99 -1.76 -4.67
CA GLN A 176 -14.83 -1.52 -6.11
C GLN A 176 -14.37 -2.77 -6.86
N ALA A 177 -13.44 -3.55 -6.29
CA ALA A 177 -12.97 -4.79 -6.91
C ALA A 177 -14.08 -5.86 -6.97
N ILE A 178 -14.89 -5.95 -5.90
CA ILE A 178 -16.06 -6.83 -5.87
C ILE A 178 -17.08 -6.45 -6.94
N GLU A 179 -17.38 -5.16 -7.08
CA GLU A 179 -18.31 -4.67 -8.10
C GLU A 179 -17.78 -4.90 -9.52
N ALA A 180 -16.47 -4.74 -9.75
CA ALA A 180 -15.84 -5.03 -11.03
C ALA A 180 -15.94 -6.52 -11.41
N ILE A 181 -15.72 -7.44 -10.45
CA ILE A 181 -15.90 -8.88 -10.69
C ILE A 181 -17.36 -9.18 -11.04
N ARG A 182 -18.31 -8.63 -10.29
CA ARG A 182 -19.75 -8.81 -10.55
C ARG A 182 -20.12 -8.37 -11.97
N ALA A 183 -19.65 -7.18 -12.39
CA ALA A 183 -19.91 -6.65 -13.72
C ALA A 183 -19.32 -7.55 -14.82
N ALA A 184 -18.13 -8.10 -14.60
CA ALA A 184 -17.48 -9.02 -15.53
C ALA A 184 -18.19 -10.38 -15.66
N GLU A 185 -18.85 -10.85 -14.61
CA GLU A 185 -19.66 -12.08 -14.65
C GLU A 185 -21.01 -11.87 -15.37
N GLN A 186 -21.64 -10.70 -15.20
CA GLN A 186 -22.90 -10.37 -15.87
C GLN A 186 -22.76 -10.19 -17.38
N GLY A 187 -21.61 -9.73 -17.86
CA GLY A 187 -21.33 -9.61 -19.31
C GLY A 187 -21.06 -10.93 -20.04
N LYS A 188 -20.97 -12.06 -19.31
CA LYS A 188 -20.72 -13.40 -19.88
C LYS A 188 -21.98 -14.26 -20.02
N GLN A 189 -23.12 -13.79 -19.53
CA GLN A 189 -24.43 -14.44 -19.63
C GLN A 189 -25.21 -13.89 -20.82
#